data_AF-L0R251-F1
#
_entry.id   AF-L0R251-F1
#
_cell.length_a   1.000
_cell.length_b   1.000
_cell.length_c   1.000
_cell.angle_alpha   90.00
_cell.angle_beta   90.00
_cell.angle_gamma   90.00
#
_symmetry.space_group_name_H-M   'P 1'
#
loop_
_entity.id
_entity.type
_entity.pdbx_description
1 polymer ?
#
loop_
_entity_poly.entity_id
_entity_poly.type
_entity_poly.pdbx_seq_one_letter_code
_entity_poly.pdbx_strand_id
1 'polypeptide(L)'
;LSFPRYYRESQNKPDVAVFQVSPMDEHGFFNFGPNASHMAAVCETSKVVIVEVNENMPVCFGGTEEGVHISHVDMIVEGDNPAIAEMGGGAAATDVDQAVAKLILEEIPDGACLQLGIGGMPNAVGALIAQSDLKDLGVHTEMYVD
;
A
#
# COMPACT_ATOMS: atom_id res chain seq x y z
N LEU A 1 12.91 12.60 -5.57
CA LEU A 1 11.96 12.58 -6.70
C LEU A 1 10.85 11.62 -6.29
N SER A 2 9.57 11.99 -6.31
CA SER A 2 8.49 11.04 -5.98
C SER A 2 8.30 10.03 -7.11
N PHE A 3 7.89 8.80 -6.81
CA PHE A 3 7.64 7.77 -7.83
C PHE A 3 6.64 8.23 -8.91
N PRO A 4 5.48 8.85 -8.59
CA PRO A 4 4.58 9.34 -9.63
C PRO A 4 5.23 10.36 -10.56
N ARG A 5 6.00 11.31 -10.00
CA ARG A 5 6.73 12.31 -10.77
C ARG A 5 7.79 11.67 -11.66
N TYR A 6 8.50 10.67 -11.14
CA TYR A 6 9.49 9.91 -11.90
C TYR A 6 8.88 9.33 -13.18
N TYR A 7 7.75 8.61 -13.09
CA TYR A 7 7.11 8.01 -14.26
C TYR A 7 6.58 9.06 -15.24
N ARG A 8 5.98 10.15 -14.76
CA ARG A 8 5.46 11.23 -15.60
C ARG A 8 6.55 11.99 -16.36
N GLU A 9 7.69 12.25 -15.72
CA GLU A 9 8.78 13.07 -16.26
C GLU A 9 9.94 12.26 -16.87
N SER A 10 9.99 10.94 -16.65
CA SER A 10 11.05 10.08 -17.18
C SER A 10 11.10 10.16 -18.71
N GLN A 11 12.31 10.23 -19.26
CA GLN A 11 12.55 10.08 -20.69
C GLN A 11 12.36 8.62 -21.13
N ASN A 12 12.57 7.67 -20.20
CA ASN A 12 12.40 6.24 -20.41
C ASN A 12 11.11 5.80 -19.69
N LYS A 13 9.98 5.98 -20.36
CA LYS A 13 8.67 5.53 -19.85
C LYS A 13 8.50 4.04 -20.10
N PRO A 14 7.73 3.32 -19.26
CA PRO A 14 7.43 1.92 -19.49
C PRO A 14 6.72 1.74 -20.83
N ASP A 15 7.04 0.67 -21.55
CA ASP A 15 6.26 0.29 -22.74
C ASP A 15 4.96 -0.41 -22.35
N VAL A 16 5.01 -1.25 -21.31
CA VAL A 16 3.89 -2.07 -20.84
C VAL A 16 3.77 -1.97 -19.32
N ALA A 17 2.57 -1.75 -18.83
CA ALA A 17 2.19 -1.88 -17.42
C ALA A 17 1.28 -3.10 -17.24
N VAL A 18 1.56 -3.90 -16.22
CA VAL A 18 0.74 -5.07 -15.88
C VAL A 18 0.46 -5.04 -14.38
N PHE A 19 -0.82 -5.05 -14.01
CA PHE A 19 -1.25 -4.95 -12.62
C PHE A 19 -2.38 -5.92 -12.31
N GLN A 20 -2.37 -6.48 -11.10
CA GLN A 20 -3.57 -7.13 -10.56
C GLN A 20 -4.46 -6.07 -9.91
N VAL A 21 -5.77 -6.18 -10.14
CA VAL A 21 -6.77 -5.18 -9.73
C VAL A 21 -8.03 -5.85 -9.17
N SER A 22 -8.84 -5.08 -8.45
CA SER A 22 -10.20 -5.50 -8.10
C SER A 22 -11.09 -5.62 -9.35
N PRO A 23 -12.24 -6.32 -9.26
CA PRO A 23 -13.28 -6.25 -10.28
C PRO A 23 -13.66 -4.79 -10.60
N MET A 24 -14.04 -4.56 -11.85
CA MET A 24 -14.47 -3.25 -12.33
C MET A 24 -15.76 -2.81 -11.62
N ASP A 25 -15.81 -1.55 -11.20
CA ASP A 25 -17.03 -0.96 -10.66
C ASP A 25 -18.04 -0.54 -11.75
N GLU A 26 -19.22 -0.06 -11.34
CA GLU A 26 -20.26 0.41 -12.25
C GLU A 26 -19.90 1.68 -13.03
N HIS A 27 -18.82 2.37 -12.64
CA HIS A 27 -18.29 3.56 -13.30
C HIS A 27 -17.13 3.25 -14.24
N GLY A 28 -16.76 1.99 -14.40
CA GLY A 28 -15.71 1.55 -15.30
C GLY A 28 -14.30 1.62 -14.72
N PHE A 29 -14.14 1.72 -13.39
CA PHE A 29 -12.84 1.75 -12.73
C PHE A 29 -12.44 0.41 -12.13
N PHE A 30 -11.17 0.07 -12.29
CA PHE A 30 -10.49 -1.02 -11.58
C PHE A 30 -9.67 -0.42 -10.42
N ASN A 31 -9.78 -0.95 -9.19
CA ASN A 31 -9.01 -0.47 -8.04
C ASN A 31 -7.68 -1.24 -7.91
N PHE A 32 -6.62 -0.55 -7.53
CA PHE A 32 -5.27 -1.14 -7.36
C PHE A 32 -5.08 -1.89 -6.02
N GLY A 33 -6.12 -1.92 -5.17
CA GLY A 33 -6.06 -2.46 -3.82
C GLY A 33 -5.01 -1.75 -2.96
N PRO A 34 -4.22 -2.47 -2.16
CA PRO A 34 -3.28 -1.86 -1.21
C PRO A 34 -2.07 -1.19 -1.87
N ASN A 35 -2.00 -1.12 -3.21
CA ASN A 35 -0.81 -0.73 -3.96
C ASN A 35 -0.87 0.68 -4.59
N ALA A 36 -1.79 1.55 -4.15
CA ALA A 36 -2.08 2.87 -4.73
C ALA A 36 -0.99 3.96 -4.55
N SER A 37 0.29 3.62 -4.74
CA SER A 37 1.43 4.55 -4.55
C SER A 37 1.81 5.32 -5.82
N HIS A 38 1.95 4.64 -6.96
CA HIS A 38 2.39 5.25 -8.23
C HIS A 38 1.78 4.61 -9.48
N MET A 39 0.90 3.62 -9.32
CA MET A 39 0.36 2.81 -10.41
C MET A 39 -0.43 3.65 -11.42
N ALA A 40 -1.21 4.65 -10.97
CA ALA A 40 -1.89 5.58 -11.87
C ALA A 40 -0.92 6.31 -12.81
N ALA A 41 0.19 6.84 -12.29
CA ALA A 41 1.22 7.49 -13.08
C ALA A 41 1.93 6.52 -14.06
N VAL A 42 2.05 5.25 -13.68
CA VAL A 42 2.56 4.21 -14.59
C VAL A 42 1.56 3.96 -15.72
N CYS A 43 0.26 3.80 -15.43
CA CYS A 43 -0.78 3.65 -16.46
C CYS A 43 -0.83 4.84 -17.41
N GLU A 44 -0.76 6.08 -16.92
CA GLU A 44 -0.78 7.31 -17.72
C GLU A 44 0.35 7.40 -18.76
N THR A 45 1.50 6.77 -18.46
CA THR A 45 2.73 6.94 -19.24
C THR A 45 3.09 5.71 -20.07
N SER A 46 2.45 4.58 -19.80
CA SER A 46 2.68 3.33 -20.51
C SER A 46 1.98 3.32 -21.87
N LYS A 47 2.57 2.63 -22.85
CA LYS A 47 1.96 2.49 -24.18
C LYS A 47 0.86 1.43 -24.20
N VAL A 48 1.00 0.42 -23.32
CA VAL A 48 0.04 -0.67 -23.15
C VAL A 48 -0.20 -0.88 -21.66
N VAL A 49 -1.47 -0.92 -21.26
CA VAL A 49 -1.90 -1.22 -19.89
C VAL A 49 -2.71 -2.51 -19.90
N ILE A 50 -2.24 -3.48 -19.13
CA ILE A 50 -2.89 -4.78 -18.95
C ILE A 50 -3.30 -4.89 -17.48
N VAL A 51 -4.55 -5.27 -17.24
CA VAL A 51 -5.03 -5.54 -15.88
C VAL A 51 -5.46 -7.00 -15.76
N GLU A 52 -5.04 -7.66 -14.69
CA GLU A 52 -5.51 -8.97 -14.26
C GLU A 52 -6.55 -8.78 -13.16
N VAL A 53 -7.78 -9.18 -13.40
CA VAL A 53 -8.86 -9.07 -12.42
C VAL A 53 -8.73 -10.20 -11.41
N ASN A 54 -8.68 -9.82 -10.13
CA ASN A 54 -8.75 -10.75 -9.01
C ASN A 54 -9.88 -10.34 -8.05
N GLU A 55 -10.93 -11.15 -7.94
CA GLU A 55 -12.07 -10.96 -7.05
C GLU A 55 -11.68 -10.90 -5.56
N ASN A 56 -10.52 -11.43 -5.19
CA ASN A 56 -10.00 -11.32 -3.83
C ASN A 56 -9.31 -9.99 -3.56
N MET A 57 -8.92 -9.22 -4.59
CA MET A 57 -8.26 -7.92 -4.43
C MET A 57 -9.22 -6.93 -3.74
N PRO A 58 -8.89 -6.42 -2.53
CA PRO A 58 -9.77 -5.50 -1.84
C PRO A 58 -9.84 -4.16 -2.57
N VAL A 59 -10.95 -3.46 -2.38
CA VAL A 59 -11.08 -2.07 -2.80
C VAL A 59 -10.54 -1.18 -1.69
N CYS A 60 -9.46 -0.45 -1.95
CA CYS A 60 -8.90 0.53 -1.02
C CYS A 60 -9.27 1.94 -1.47
N PHE A 61 -9.97 2.67 -0.59
CA PHE A 61 -10.36 4.06 -0.84
C PHE A 61 -9.24 5.03 -0.48
N GLY A 62 -9.01 6.04 -1.31
CA GLY A 62 -8.04 7.12 -1.09
C GLY A 62 -8.48 8.49 -1.62
N GLY A 63 -9.55 8.53 -2.43
CA GLY A 63 -10.08 9.70 -3.11
C GLY A 63 -9.28 10.18 -4.33
N THR A 64 -8.11 9.62 -4.64
CA THR A 64 -7.24 10.10 -5.74
C THR A 64 -6.28 8.99 -6.19
N GLU A 65 -6.22 8.73 -7.50
CA GLU A 65 -5.22 7.84 -8.13
C GLU A 65 -5.19 6.38 -7.61
N GLU A 66 -6.25 5.90 -6.96
CA GLU A 66 -6.38 4.51 -6.44
C GLU A 66 -6.86 3.48 -7.45
N GLY A 67 -7.06 3.88 -8.71
CA GLY A 67 -7.54 2.98 -9.75
C GLY A 67 -7.28 3.49 -11.16
N VAL A 68 -7.73 2.70 -12.13
CA VAL A 68 -7.63 2.98 -13.56
C VAL A 68 -8.98 2.76 -14.24
N HIS A 69 -9.44 3.74 -15.02
CA HIS A 69 -10.65 3.61 -15.82
C HIS A 69 -10.40 2.72 -17.04
N ILE A 70 -11.39 1.92 -17.45
CA ILE A 70 -11.31 1.00 -18.59
C ILE A 70 -10.88 1.68 -19.90
N SER A 71 -11.14 2.97 -20.08
CA SER A 71 -10.66 3.72 -21.25
C SER A 71 -9.14 3.87 -21.34
N HIS A 72 -8.41 3.57 -20.26
CA HIS A 72 -6.94 3.56 -20.19
C HIS A 72 -6.39 2.13 -20.11
N VAL A 73 -7.21 1.11 -20.32
CA VAL A 73 -6.82 -0.30 -20.27
C VAL A 73 -6.90 -0.90 -21.67
N ASP A 74 -5.80 -1.49 -22.13
CA ASP A 74 -5.72 -2.12 -23.45
C ASP A 74 -6.14 -3.59 -23.42
N MET A 75 -5.90 -4.29 -22.32
CA MET A 75 -6.24 -5.71 -22.18
C MET A 75 -6.68 -6.05 -20.75
N ILE A 76 -7.69 -6.90 -20.64
CA ILE A 76 -8.18 -7.45 -19.38
C ILE A 76 -7.94 -8.96 -19.37
N VAL A 77 -7.29 -9.44 -18.32
CA VAL A 77 -7.09 -10.85 -18.05
C VAL A 77 -8.00 -11.25 -16.90
N GLU A 78 -8.90 -12.20 -17.15
CA GLU A 78 -9.69 -12.87 -16.11
C GLU A 78 -9.05 -14.22 -15.82
N GLY A 79 -8.85 -14.54 -14.55
CA GLY A 79 -8.11 -15.72 -14.12
C GLY A 79 -8.76 -16.50 -12.99
N ASP A 80 -7.98 -17.37 -12.35
CA ASP A 80 -8.45 -18.29 -11.32
C ASP A 80 -8.67 -17.63 -9.95
N ASN A 81 -8.48 -16.31 -9.84
CA ASN A 81 -8.61 -15.53 -8.60
C ASN A 81 -7.83 -16.15 -7.43
N PRO A 82 -6.49 -16.26 -7.51
CA PRO A 82 -5.70 -16.77 -6.40
C PRO A 82 -5.82 -15.84 -5.18
N ALA A 83 -5.54 -16.39 -3.99
CA ALA A 83 -5.33 -15.56 -2.81
C ALA A 83 -4.23 -14.52 -3.10
N ILE A 84 -4.39 -13.31 -2.57
CA ILE A 84 -3.40 -12.24 -2.74
C ILE A 84 -2.08 -12.70 -2.11
N ALA A 85 -0.99 -12.39 -2.79
CA ALA A 85 0.33 -12.63 -2.24
C ALA A 85 0.54 -11.75 -1.00
N GLU A 86 0.68 -12.40 0.16
CA GLU A 86 1.03 -11.76 1.40
C GLU A 86 2.50 -12.02 1.74
N MET A 87 3.16 -11.03 2.34
CA MET A 87 4.43 -11.31 3.01
C MET A 87 4.14 -12.08 4.29
N GLY A 88 4.93 -13.12 4.57
CA GLY A 88 4.82 -13.83 5.84
C GLY A 88 5.04 -12.89 7.03
N GLY A 89 4.63 -13.35 8.22
CA GLY A 89 4.82 -12.59 9.46
C GLY A 89 6.28 -12.13 9.62
N GLY A 90 6.46 -10.86 10.00
CA GLY A 90 7.76 -10.26 10.22
C GLY A 90 8.59 -11.03 11.26
N ALA A 91 9.91 -10.85 11.24
CA ALA A 91 10.78 -11.45 12.23
C ALA A 91 10.35 -11.04 13.64
N ALA A 92 10.32 -12.00 14.57
CA ALA A 92 10.00 -11.72 15.97
C ALA A 92 10.95 -10.65 16.52
N ALA A 93 10.40 -9.72 17.29
CA ALA A 93 11.17 -8.68 17.96
C ALA A 93 12.22 -9.32 18.89
N THR A 94 13.46 -8.86 18.78
CA THR A 94 14.55 -9.25 19.68
C THR A 94 14.47 -8.51 21.02
N ASP A 95 15.25 -8.93 22.02
CA ASP A 95 15.36 -8.21 23.29
C ASP A 95 15.83 -6.76 23.10
N VAL A 96 16.68 -6.51 22.09
CA VAL A 96 17.14 -5.16 21.73
C VAL A 96 15.98 -4.33 21.18
N ASP A 97 15.18 -4.91 20.28
CA ASP A 97 14.01 -4.23 19.72
C ASP A 97 13.00 -3.85 20.81
N GLN A 98 12.77 -4.76 21.76
CA GLN A 98 11.90 -4.52 22.91
C GLN A 98 12.42 -3.41 23.83
N ALA A 99 13.74 -3.36 24.07
CA ALA A 99 14.34 -2.29 24.86
C ALA A 99 14.20 -0.92 24.17
N VAL A 100 14.44 -0.87 22.85
CA VAL A 100 14.28 0.37 22.06
C VAL A 100 12.81 0.80 22.01
N ALA A 101 11.88 -0.14 21.81
CA ALA A 101 10.45 0.17 21.73
C ALA A 101 9.90 0.80 23.01
N LYS A 102 10.39 0.39 24.19
CA LYS A 102 10.02 1.01 25.47
C LYS A 102 10.46 2.47 25.57
N LEU A 103 11.68 2.77 25.12
CA LEU A 103 12.19 4.14 25.08
C LEU A 103 11.38 5.01 24.11
N ILE A 104 10.99 4.44 22.97
CA ILE A 104 10.14 5.14 22.00
C ILE A 104 8.76 5.43 22.60
N LEU A 105 8.15 4.46 23.29
CA LEU A 105 6.81 4.61 23.86
C LEU A 105 6.70 5.80 24.82
N GLU A 106 7.74 6.03 25.64
CA GLU A 106 7.79 7.16 26.60
C GLU A 106 7.75 8.54 25.90
N GLU A 107 8.12 8.60 24.62
CA GLU A 107 8.18 9.83 23.83
C GLU A 107 6.92 10.08 22.99
N ILE A 108 5.96 9.15 22.98
CA ILE A 108 4.72 9.28 22.20
C ILE A 108 3.65 9.95 23.08
N PRO A 109 3.18 11.16 22.75
CA PRO A 109 2.05 11.78 23.43
C PRO A 109 0.70 11.30 22.89
N ASP A 110 -0.36 11.49 23.68
CA ASP A 110 -1.75 11.45 23.18
C ASP A 110 -1.90 12.38 21.97
N GLY A 111 -2.67 11.94 20.98
CA GLY A 111 -2.88 12.71 19.75
C GLY A 111 -1.76 12.61 18.71
N ALA A 112 -0.70 11.82 18.96
CA ALA A 112 0.41 11.68 18.01
C ALA A 112 -0.03 11.05 16.68
N CYS A 113 0.55 11.51 15.58
CA CYS A 113 0.37 10.90 14.26
C CYS A 113 1.53 9.94 13.97
N LEU A 114 1.21 8.65 13.83
CA LEU A 114 2.19 7.58 13.74
C LEU A 114 2.55 7.24 12.28
N GLN A 115 3.83 6.97 12.08
CA GLN A 115 4.38 6.30 10.91
C GLN A 115 5.29 5.18 11.41
N LEU A 116 4.93 3.94 11.11
CA LEU A 116 5.72 2.76 11.46
C LEU A 116 6.08 2.02 10.17
N GLY A 117 7.31 1.50 10.13
CA GLY A 117 7.76 0.61 9.06
C GLY A 117 7.38 -0.85 9.34
N ILE A 118 7.98 -1.76 8.58
CA ILE A 118 7.84 -3.21 8.77
C ILE A 118 9.04 -3.79 9.51
N GLY A 119 8.82 -4.82 10.33
CA GLY A 119 9.87 -5.64 10.94
C GLY A 119 9.79 -5.69 12.47
N GLY A 120 10.73 -6.41 13.10
CA GLY A 120 10.68 -6.71 14.52
C GLY A 120 10.58 -5.47 15.42
N MET A 121 11.36 -4.42 15.16
CA MET A 121 11.34 -3.20 15.97
C MET A 121 10.06 -2.36 15.79
N PRO A 122 9.62 -1.98 14.58
CA PRO A 122 8.34 -1.29 14.40
C PRO A 122 7.14 -2.08 14.95
N ASN A 123 7.13 -3.40 14.77
CA ASN A 123 6.08 -4.26 15.31
C ASN A 123 6.10 -4.27 16.86
N ALA A 124 7.28 -4.24 17.49
CA ALA A 124 7.38 -4.11 18.94
C ALA A 124 6.83 -2.77 19.45
N VAL A 125 7.12 -1.66 18.75
CA VAL A 125 6.55 -0.35 19.07
C VAL A 125 5.03 -0.38 18.94
N GLY A 126 4.49 -0.87 17.82
CA GLY A 126 3.05 -1.01 17.60
C GLY A 126 2.36 -1.85 18.68
N ALA A 127 2.97 -2.98 19.06
CA ALA A 127 2.46 -3.86 20.10
C ALA A 127 2.43 -3.19 21.49
N LEU A 128 3.44 -2.37 21.83
CA LEU A 128 3.46 -1.62 23.08
C LEU A 128 2.43 -0.48 23.08
N ILE A 129 2.29 0.23 21.96
CA ILE A 129 1.25 1.26 21.81
C ILE A 129 -0.13 0.65 22.03
N ALA A 130 -0.42 -0.49 21.42
CA ALA A 130 -1.70 -1.20 21.57
C ALA A 130 -1.99 -1.64 23.02
N GLN A 131 -0.97 -1.78 23.87
CA GLN A 131 -1.07 -2.13 25.28
C GLN A 131 -1.00 -0.92 26.23
N SER A 132 -0.75 0.28 25.69
CA SER A 132 -0.61 1.52 26.46
C SER A 132 -1.95 2.21 26.72
N ASP A 133 -1.92 3.29 27.49
CA ASP A 133 -3.07 4.15 27.75
C ASP A 133 -3.16 5.37 26.81
N LEU A 134 -2.34 5.40 25.75
CA LEU A 134 -2.34 6.46 24.73
C LEU A 134 -3.68 6.56 24.00
N LYS A 135 -4.09 7.79 23.70
CA LYS A 135 -5.39 8.10 23.09
C LYS A 135 -5.26 9.01 21.88
N ASP A 136 -6.31 8.99 21.08
CA ASP A 136 -6.51 9.90 19.94
C ASP A 136 -5.37 9.87 18.90
N LEU A 137 -4.69 8.72 18.79
CA LEU A 137 -3.60 8.52 17.85
C LEU A 137 -4.10 8.56 16.40
N GLY A 138 -3.36 9.27 15.55
CA GLY A 138 -3.53 9.28 14.11
C GLY A 138 -2.54 8.36 13.42
N VAL A 139 -2.80 8.02 12.15
CA VAL A 139 -1.90 7.24 11.32
C VAL A 139 -1.72 7.93 9.97
N HIS A 140 -0.48 8.19 9.60
CA HIS A 140 -0.09 8.63 8.27
C HIS A 140 1.21 7.92 7.88
N THR A 141 1.08 6.81 7.17
CA THR A 141 2.17 5.86 6.95
C THR A 141 2.26 5.45 5.48
N GLU A 142 3.44 5.01 5.07
CA GLU A 142 3.67 4.38 3.76
C GLU A 142 2.94 3.03 3.66
N MET A 143 2.94 2.26 4.75
CA MET A 143 2.32 0.94 4.84
C MET A 143 1.73 0.74 6.23
N TYR A 144 0.53 0.16 6.28
CA TYR A 144 -0.12 -0.25 7.52
C TYR A 144 -0.09 -1.77 7.60
N VAL A 145 0.41 -2.28 8.73
CA VAL A 145 0.64 -3.71 8.95
C VAL A 145 0.10 -4.13 10.31
N ASP A 146 -0.16 -5.43 10.46
CA ASP A 146 -0.65 -6.08 11.68
C ASP A 146 0.30 -5.93 12.88
#